data_AF-A0A831NLP5-F1
#
_entry.id   AF-A0A831NLP5-F1
#
_cell.length_a   1.000
_cell.length_b   1.000
_cell.length_c   1.000
_cell.angle_alpha   90.00
_cell.angle_beta   90.00
_cell.angle_gamma   90.00
#
_symmetry.space_group_name_H-M   'P 1'
#
loop_
_entity.id
_entity.type
_entity.pdbx_description
1 polymer ?
#
loop_
_entity_poly.entity_id
_entity_poly.type
_entity_poly.pdbx_seq_one_letter_code
_entity_poly.pdbx_strand_id
1 'polypeptide(L)'
;MKITVIQCPCGLERPHRKLQAEGGPTSRSFFSIAGGEELVTSGLAEGKIEQTPEETAATMQELDSCGLPATDVEAVAAAAEKAKSSSLSDKEVRLSAIKLSRWPALLDWPSVMALAIAEGVVSVENAEKILTLTDAIAPTTPVVES
;
A
#
# COMPACT_ATOMS: atom_id res chain seq x y z
N MET A 1 10.64 -22.66 0.42
CA MET A 1 9.84 -22.61 -0.84
C MET A 1 10.30 -21.46 -1.73
N LYS A 2 10.46 -21.72 -3.03
CA LYS A 2 10.88 -20.71 -4.01
C LYS A 2 9.76 -19.71 -4.30
N ILE A 3 10.11 -18.43 -4.39
CA ILE A 3 9.21 -17.35 -4.78
C ILE A 3 9.63 -16.72 -6.11
N THR A 4 8.66 -16.15 -6.83
CA THR A 4 8.85 -15.40 -8.07
C THR A 4 8.14 -14.06 -7.99
N VAL A 5 8.61 -13.06 -8.76
CA VAL A 5 7.95 -11.77 -8.84
C VAL A 5 6.93 -11.77 -9.98
N ILE A 6 5.65 -11.65 -9.65
CA ILE A 6 4.57 -11.66 -10.65
C ILE A 6 3.92 -10.28 -10.79
N GLN A 7 3.48 -9.97 -12.02
CA GLN A 7 2.60 -8.83 -12.24
C GLN A 7 1.19 -9.15 -11.74
N CYS A 8 0.61 -8.25 -10.96
CA CYS A 8 -0.78 -8.42 -10.57
C CYS A 8 -1.70 -7.97 -11.72
N PRO A 9 -2.62 -8.83 -12.20
CA PRO A 9 -3.48 -8.52 -13.35
C PRO A 9 -4.76 -7.76 -12.97
N CYS A 10 -4.88 -7.24 -11.75
CA CYS A 10 -6.16 -6.74 -11.21
C CYS A 10 -6.66 -5.43 -11.86
N GLY A 11 -6.04 -4.98 -12.95
CA GLY A 11 -6.52 -3.84 -13.75
C GLY A 11 -6.39 -2.48 -13.07
N LEU A 12 -5.73 -2.39 -11.90
CA LEU A 12 -5.42 -1.10 -11.29
C LEU A 12 -4.56 -0.28 -12.25
N GLU A 13 -4.83 1.01 -12.32
CA GLU A 13 -4.11 1.92 -13.21
C GLU A 13 -2.62 1.99 -12.87
N ARG A 14 -2.25 1.66 -11.63
CA ARG A 14 -0.88 1.65 -11.18
C ARG A 14 -0.25 0.26 -11.32
N PRO A 15 0.89 0.15 -12.04
CA PRO A 15 1.68 -1.07 -12.06
C PRO A 15 2.12 -1.46 -10.66
N HIS A 16 1.90 -2.72 -10.31
CA HIS A 16 2.31 -3.30 -9.03
C HIS A 16 2.55 -4.79 -9.18
N ARG A 17 3.28 -5.35 -8.22
CA ARG A 17 3.76 -6.73 -8.26
C ARG A 17 3.37 -7.46 -6.97
N LYS A 18 3.50 -8.78 -7.01
CA LYS A 18 3.32 -9.68 -5.86
C LYS A 18 4.43 -10.72 -5.89
N LEU A 19 4.77 -11.27 -4.73
CA LEU A 19 5.59 -12.45 -4.62
C LEU A 19 4.66 -13.66 -4.68
N GLN A 20 4.96 -14.63 -5.54
CA GLN A 20 4.22 -15.87 -5.65
C GLN A 20 5.12 -17.04 -5.26
N ALA A 21 4.70 -17.79 -4.24
CA ALA A 21 5.32 -19.08 -3.94
C ALA A 21 4.93 -20.12 -5.00
N GLU A 22 5.86 -20.98 -5.38
CA GLU A 22 5.61 -22.06 -6.32
C GLU A 22 4.45 -22.97 -5.83
N GLY A 23 3.34 -22.99 -6.56
CA GLY A 23 2.14 -23.75 -6.20
C GLY A 23 1.42 -23.25 -4.93
N GLY A 24 1.79 -22.07 -4.42
CA GLY A 24 1.37 -21.57 -3.11
C GLY A 24 0.65 -20.22 -3.13
N PRO A 25 0.45 -19.62 -1.94
CA PRO A 25 -0.21 -18.33 -1.80
C PRO A 25 0.62 -17.19 -2.39
N THR A 26 -0.06 -16.10 -2.78
CA THR A 26 0.57 -14.84 -3.20
C THR A 26 0.67 -13.88 -2.03
N SER A 27 1.73 -13.08 -1.99
CA SER A 27 1.87 -11.98 -1.03
C SER A 27 0.82 -10.87 -1.25
N ARG A 28 0.79 -9.92 -0.32
CA ARG A 28 0.21 -8.60 -0.58
C ARG A 28 0.90 -7.94 -1.77
N SER A 29 0.19 -7.03 -2.43
CA SER A 29 0.77 -6.19 -3.48
C SER A 29 1.86 -5.29 -2.93
N PHE A 30 2.89 -5.05 -3.73
CA PHE A 30 3.89 -4.02 -3.49
C PHE A 30 4.07 -3.16 -4.74
N PHE A 31 4.47 -1.91 -4.52
CA PHE A 31 4.40 -0.88 -5.54
C PHE A 31 5.72 -0.14 -5.78
N SER A 32 6.76 -0.52 -5.04
CA SER A 32 8.14 -0.03 -5.18
C SER A 32 9.10 -1.23 -5.10
N ILE A 33 10.34 -1.04 -5.56
CA ILE A 33 11.42 -2.03 -5.41
C ILE A 33 11.68 -2.26 -3.93
N ALA A 34 11.92 -1.19 -3.16
CA ALA A 34 12.19 -1.27 -1.72
C ALA A 34 11.10 -2.03 -0.93
N GLY A 35 9.82 -1.79 -1.22
CA GLY A 35 8.72 -2.51 -0.56
C GLY A 35 8.65 -3.99 -0.95
N GLY A 36 9.10 -4.34 -2.16
CA GLY A 36 9.28 -5.74 -2.57
C GLY A 36 10.45 -6.41 -1.85
N GLU A 37 11.59 -5.73 -1.73
CA GLU A 37 12.78 -6.22 -1.01
C GLU A 37 12.49 -6.43 0.47
N GLU A 38 11.75 -5.53 1.10
CA GLU A 38 11.32 -5.65 2.50
C GLU A 38 10.46 -6.92 2.68
N LEU A 39 9.52 -7.18 1.77
CA LEU A 39 8.68 -8.38 1.81
C LEU A 39 9.50 -9.68 1.70
N VAL A 40 10.50 -9.71 0.82
CA VAL A 40 11.42 -10.87 0.70
C VAL A 40 12.22 -11.03 1.99
N THR A 41 12.80 -9.95 2.50
CA THR A 41 13.68 -9.97 3.68
C THR A 41 12.93 -10.35 4.96
N SER A 42 11.75 -9.76 5.20
CA SER A 42 10.87 -10.12 6.32
C SER A 42 10.41 -11.57 6.19
N GLY A 43 10.01 -12.01 4.99
CA GLY A 43 9.58 -13.39 4.78
C GLY A 43 10.70 -14.41 5.04
N LEU A 44 11.94 -14.11 4.66
CA LEU A 44 13.12 -14.94 4.98
C LEU A 44 13.40 -14.95 6.50
N ALA A 45 13.40 -13.79 7.15
CA ALA A 45 13.65 -13.66 8.58
C ALA A 45 12.60 -14.38 9.45
N GLU A 46 11.34 -14.39 9.00
CA GLU A 46 10.23 -15.05 9.67
C GLU A 46 10.10 -16.55 9.32
N GLY A 47 10.97 -17.08 8.47
CA GLY A 47 10.90 -18.47 7.99
C GLY A 47 9.68 -18.75 7.12
N LYS A 48 9.02 -17.71 6.60
CA LYS A 48 7.89 -17.81 5.67
C LYS A 48 8.34 -18.01 4.23
N ILE A 49 9.56 -17.61 3.90
CA ILE A 49 10.21 -17.86 2.61
C ILE A 49 11.44 -18.72 2.92
N GLU A 50 11.68 -19.74 2.09
CA GLU A 50 12.96 -20.46 2.17
C GLU A 50 13.53 -20.51 0.77
N GLN A 51 14.63 -19.78 0.59
CA GLN A 51 15.37 -19.68 -0.65
C GLN A 51 16.85 -19.87 -0.35
N THR A 52 17.60 -20.38 -1.31
CA THR A 52 19.07 -20.31 -1.23
C THR A 52 19.56 -18.87 -1.42
N PRO A 53 20.82 -18.55 -1.08
CA PRO A 53 21.41 -17.26 -1.38
C PRO A 53 21.33 -16.90 -2.88
N GLU A 54 21.52 -17.87 -3.77
CA GLU A 54 21.44 -17.68 -5.23
C GLU A 54 20.01 -17.37 -5.69
N GLU A 55 19.02 -18.07 -5.13
CA GLU A 55 17.60 -17.81 -5.41
C GLU A 55 17.16 -16.43 -4.89
N THR A 56 17.67 -16.03 -3.72
CA THR A 56 17.42 -14.71 -3.15
C THR A 56 18.02 -13.63 -4.05
N ALA A 57 19.27 -13.79 -4.48
CA ALA A 57 19.93 -12.86 -5.39
C ALA A 57 19.18 -12.73 -6.74
N ALA A 58 18.70 -13.84 -7.30
CA ALA A 58 17.88 -13.83 -8.50
C ALA A 58 16.55 -13.09 -8.30
N THR A 59 15.92 -13.25 -7.13
CA THR A 59 14.67 -12.54 -6.77
C THR A 59 14.90 -11.03 -6.66
N MET A 60 16.00 -10.61 -6.03
CA MET A 60 16.35 -9.18 -5.93
C MET A 60 16.63 -8.58 -7.31
N GLN A 61 17.38 -9.29 -8.16
CA GLN A 61 17.61 -8.86 -9.53
C GLN A 61 16.30 -8.75 -10.34
N GLU A 62 15.35 -9.66 -10.11
CA GLU A 62 14.03 -9.58 -10.72
C GLU A 62 13.28 -8.33 -10.26
N LEU A 63 13.28 -8.03 -8.95
CA LEU A 63 12.67 -6.81 -8.39
C LEU A 63 13.24 -5.54 -9.03
N ASP A 64 14.57 -5.46 -9.16
CA ASP A 64 15.25 -4.32 -9.82
C ASP A 64 14.85 -4.14 -11.29
N SER A 65 14.48 -5.23 -11.96
CA SER A 65 14.08 -5.23 -13.37
C SER A 65 12.59 -4.98 -13.62
N CYS A 66 11.77 -4.88 -12.56
CA CYS A 66 10.31 -4.88 -12.69
C CYS A 66 9.70 -3.57 -13.21
N GLY A 67 10.50 -2.51 -13.39
CA GLY A 67 10.06 -1.18 -13.82
C GLY A 67 9.21 -0.45 -12.78
N LEU A 68 9.27 -0.88 -11.51
CA LEU A 68 8.66 -0.17 -10.39
C LEU A 68 9.56 0.99 -9.94
N PRO A 69 8.98 2.02 -9.28
CA PRO A 69 9.73 3.05 -8.57
C PRO A 69 10.73 2.45 -7.56
N ALA A 70 11.86 3.11 -7.34
CA ALA A 70 12.89 2.58 -6.45
C ALA A 70 12.43 2.62 -4.98
N THR A 71 11.75 3.70 -4.58
CA THR A 71 11.29 3.92 -3.20
C THR A 71 9.77 4.02 -3.10
N ASP A 72 9.23 3.76 -1.90
CA ASP A 72 7.79 3.94 -1.62
C ASP A 72 7.32 5.39 -1.78
N VAL A 73 8.21 6.36 -1.54
CA VAL A 73 7.91 7.79 -1.71
C VAL A 73 7.71 8.12 -3.19
N GLU A 74 8.62 7.68 -4.06
CA GLU A 74 8.47 7.84 -5.53
C GLU A 74 7.22 7.12 -6.03
N ALA A 75 6.95 5.97 -5.44
CA ALA A 75 5.76 5.19 -5.65
C ALA A 75 4.47 5.99 -5.37
N VAL A 76 4.37 6.58 -4.18
CA VAL A 76 3.24 7.43 -3.80
C VAL A 76 3.16 8.67 -4.70
N ALA A 77 4.28 9.31 -5.01
CA ALA A 77 4.32 10.48 -5.88
C ALA A 77 3.84 10.16 -7.32
N ALA A 78 4.31 9.06 -7.91
CA ALA A 78 3.87 8.61 -9.23
C ALA A 78 2.38 8.25 -9.25
N ALA A 79 1.89 7.63 -8.17
CA ALA A 79 0.47 7.37 -8.01
C ALA A 79 -0.33 8.66 -7.87
N ALA A 80 0.16 9.64 -7.09
CA ALA A 80 -0.47 10.94 -6.88
C ALA A 80 -0.58 11.76 -8.17
N GLU A 81 0.49 11.82 -8.97
CA GLU A 81 0.49 12.50 -10.27
C GLU A 81 -0.54 11.90 -11.22
N LYS A 82 -0.69 10.57 -11.21
CA LYS A 82 -1.68 9.88 -12.05
C LYS A 82 -3.10 9.99 -11.50
N ALA A 83 -3.25 9.95 -10.17
CA ALA A 83 -4.52 10.10 -9.45
C ALA A 83 -5.08 11.53 -9.49
N LYS A 84 -4.35 12.52 -10.05
CA LYS A 84 -4.90 13.85 -10.35
C LYS A 84 -6.17 13.80 -11.23
N SER A 85 -6.42 12.70 -11.94
CA SER A 85 -7.67 12.47 -12.68
C SER A 85 -8.79 11.83 -11.86
N SER A 86 -8.50 11.23 -10.70
CA SER A 86 -9.47 10.59 -9.80
C SER A 86 -10.07 11.63 -8.82
N SER A 87 -10.84 12.56 -9.36
CA SER A 87 -11.57 13.52 -8.53
C SER A 87 -12.82 12.86 -7.94
N LEU A 88 -12.75 12.46 -6.67
CA LEU A 88 -13.96 12.23 -5.88
C LEU A 88 -14.75 13.54 -5.78
N SER A 89 -16.07 13.46 -5.87
CA SER A 89 -16.94 14.58 -5.55
C SER A 89 -16.90 14.90 -4.04
N ASP A 90 -17.21 16.14 -3.66
CA ASP A 90 -17.30 16.56 -2.25
C ASP A 90 -18.25 15.66 -1.43
N LYS A 91 -19.29 15.13 -2.06
CA LYS A 91 -20.23 14.20 -1.44
C LYS A 91 -19.55 12.87 -1.10
N GLU A 92 -18.73 12.34 -2.00
CA GLU A 92 -18.00 11.09 -1.80
C GLU A 92 -16.91 11.26 -0.75
N VAL A 93 -16.17 12.37 -0.78
CA VAL A 93 -15.19 12.74 0.26
C VAL A 93 -15.85 12.76 1.65
N ARG A 94 -17.00 13.44 1.79
CA ARG A 94 -17.74 13.48 3.06
C ARG A 94 -18.27 12.11 3.48
N LEU A 95 -18.80 11.33 2.55
CA LEU A 95 -19.32 10.00 2.86
C LEU A 95 -18.21 9.06 3.34
N SER A 96 -17.03 9.13 2.71
CA SER A 96 -15.84 8.38 3.11
C SER A 96 -15.40 8.78 4.52
N ALA A 97 -15.30 10.07 4.82
CA ALA A 97 -14.94 10.53 6.17
C ALA A 97 -15.91 10.05 7.27
N ILE A 98 -17.23 10.13 7.02
CA ILE A 98 -18.26 9.61 7.96
C ILE A 98 -18.13 8.10 8.16
N LYS A 99 -17.79 7.35 7.11
CA LYS A 99 -17.59 5.91 7.23
C LYS A 99 -16.34 5.60 8.07
N LEU A 100 -15.23 6.28 7.80
CA LEU A 100 -13.96 6.08 8.51
C LEU A 100 -14.07 6.45 9.99
N SER A 101 -14.80 7.53 10.33
CA SER A 101 -14.98 7.96 11.72
C SER A 101 -15.77 6.96 12.59
N ARG A 102 -16.44 5.98 11.97
CA ARG A 102 -17.21 4.91 12.65
C ARG A 102 -16.38 3.64 12.87
N TRP A 103 -15.22 3.55 12.27
CA TRP A 103 -14.33 2.41 12.42
C TRP A 103 -13.43 2.61 13.65
N PRO A 104 -12.91 1.52 14.25
CA PRO A 104 -12.14 1.62 15.48
C PRO A 104 -10.94 2.56 15.34
N ALA A 105 -10.70 3.39 16.36
CA ALA A 105 -9.55 4.31 16.44
C ALA A 105 -8.17 3.61 16.45
N LEU A 106 -8.15 2.27 16.46
CA LEU A 106 -6.94 1.46 16.39
C LEU A 106 -6.39 1.33 14.96
N LEU A 107 -7.12 1.76 13.94
CA LEU A 107 -6.63 1.82 12.58
C LEU A 107 -5.86 3.13 12.36
N ASP A 108 -4.59 3.01 11.98
CA ASP A 108 -3.77 4.12 11.52
C ASP A 108 -4.26 4.60 10.14
N TRP A 109 -5.28 5.46 10.15
CA TRP A 109 -5.88 6.02 8.94
C TRP A 109 -4.88 6.72 8.02
N PRO A 110 -3.89 7.48 8.52
CA PRO A 110 -2.78 7.95 7.70
C PRO A 110 -2.12 6.84 6.87
N SER A 111 -1.77 5.70 7.49
CA SER A 111 -1.19 4.56 6.78
C SER A 111 -2.16 3.90 5.79
N VAL A 112 -3.45 3.80 6.15
CA VAL A 112 -4.48 3.25 5.23
C VAL A 112 -4.69 4.17 4.02
N MET A 113 -4.70 5.48 4.23
CA MET A 113 -4.82 6.45 3.13
C MET A 113 -3.55 6.51 2.29
N ALA A 114 -2.36 6.40 2.90
CA ALA A 114 -1.11 6.26 2.15
C ALA A 114 -1.15 5.01 1.25
N LEU A 115 -1.69 3.90 1.75
CA LEU A 115 -1.93 2.71 0.94
C LEU A 115 -2.96 2.95 -0.16
N ALA A 116 -4.08 3.62 0.12
CA ALA A 116 -5.11 3.91 -0.89
C ALA A 116 -4.61 4.88 -1.98
N ILE A 117 -3.79 5.87 -1.62
CA ILE A 117 -3.08 6.74 -2.55
C ILE A 117 -2.09 5.89 -3.36
N ALA A 118 -1.32 5.03 -2.69
CA ALA A 118 -0.40 4.13 -3.36
C ALA A 118 -1.13 3.18 -4.33
N GLU A 119 -2.34 2.74 -4.02
CA GLU A 119 -3.18 1.94 -4.91
C GLU A 119 -3.82 2.76 -6.05
N GLY A 120 -3.68 4.08 -6.03
CA GLY A 120 -4.31 5.00 -6.99
C GLY A 120 -5.84 5.06 -6.83
N VAL A 121 -6.37 4.59 -5.70
CA VAL A 121 -7.80 4.56 -5.39
C VAL A 121 -8.32 5.94 -5.04
N VAL A 122 -7.45 6.78 -4.47
CA VAL A 122 -7.78 8.15 -4.06
C VAL A 122 -6.59 9.07 -4.35
N SER A 123 -6.86 10.30 -4.76
CA SER A 123 -5.82 11.34 -4.88
C SER A 123 -5.31 11.77 -3.50
N VAL A 124 -4.09 12.34 -3.46
CA VAL A 124 -3.52 12.92 -2.23
C VAL A 124 -4.46 13.98 -1.65
N GLU A 125 -4.97 14.88 -2.50
CA GLU A 125 -5.90 15.94 -2.09
C GLU A 125 -7.18 15.36 -1.46
N ASN A 126 -7.76 14.32 -2.06
CA ASN A 126 -8.96 13.69 -1.52
C ASN A 126 -8.68 12.92 -0.23
N ALA A 127 -7.53 12.26 -0.12
CA ALA A 127 -7.09 11.61 1.12
C ALA A 127 -6.90 12.61 2.27
N GLU A 128 -6.23 13.74 2.03
CA GLU A 128 -6.06 14.81 3.02
C GLU A 128 -7.40 15.39 3.47
N LYS A 129 -8.31 15.66 2.53
CA LYS A 129 -9.67 16.11 2.86
C LYS A 129 -10.43 15.08 3.70
N ILE A 130 -10.33 13.79 3.34
CA ILE A 130 -10.99 12.70 4.07
C ILE A 130 -10.43 12.60 5.49
N LEU A 131 -9.11 12.62 5.68
CA LEU A 131 -8.48 12.55 7.01
C LEU A 131 -8.88 13.75 7.88
N THR A 132 -8.78 14.97 7.33
CA THR A 132 -9.15 16.20 8.04
C THR A 132 -10.61 16.17 8.49
N LEU A 133 -11.52 15.72 7.62
CA LEU A 133 -12.94 15.59 7.96
C LEU A 133 -13.18 14.46 8.97
N THR A 134 -12.42 13.37 8.91
CA THR A 134 -12.55 12.25 9.84
C THR A 134 -12.19 12.70 11.25
N ASP A 135 -11.08 13.42 11.42
CA ASP A 135 -10.66 13.97 12.72
C ASP A 135 -11.68 14.98 13.29
N ALA A 136 -12.28 15.80 12.43
CA ALA A 136 -13.32 16.73 12.83
C ALA A 136 -14.66 16.06 13.22
N ILE A 137 -14.93 14.85 12.70
CA ILE A 137 -16.16 14.09 12.96
C ILE A 137 -15.97 13.10 14.12
N ALA A 138 -14.75 12.62 14.35
CA ALA A 138 -14.45 11.69 15.43
C ALA A 138 -14.90 12.28 16.77
N PRO A 139 -15.67 11.54 17.60
CA PRO A 139 -16.04 12.03 18.92
C PRO A 139 -14.76 12.27 19.71
N THR A 140 -14.55 13.50 20.18
CA THR A 140 -13.48 13.81 21.12
C THR A 140 -13.74 13.07 22.41
N THR A 141 -13.22 11.85 22.54
CA THR A 141 -13.18 11.17 23.84
C THR A 141 -12.41 12.08 24.80
N PRO A 142 -13.02 12.58 25.89
CA PRO A 142 -12.27 13.33 26.87
C PRO A 142 -11.22 12.38 27.45
N VAL A 143 -9.95 12.78 27.36
CA VAL A 143 -8.87 12.13 28.12
C VAL A 143 -9.19 12.38 29.59
N VAL A 144 -9.69 11.35 30.27
CA VAL A 144 -9.74 11.35 31.74
C VAL A 144 -8.32 11.06 32.19
N GLU A 145 -7.57 12.12 32.50
CA GLU A 145 -6.29 11.99 33.20
C GLU A 145 -6.56 11.31 34.56
N SER A 146 -5.82 10.23 34.83
CA SER A 146 -5.87 9.46 36.09
C SER A 146 -4.85 9.98 37.08
#